data_AF-A0A962I9T6-F1
#
_entry.id   AF-A0A962I9T6-F1
#
_cell.length_a   1.000
_cell.length_b   1.000
_cell.length_c   1.000
_cell.angle_alpha   90.00
_cell.angle_beta   90.00
_cell.angle_gamma   90.00
#
_symmetry.space_group_name_H-M   'P 1'
#
loop_
_entity.id
_entity.type
_entity.pdbx_description
1 polymer ?
#
loop_
_entity_poly.entity_id
_entity_poly.type
_entity_poly.pdbx_seq_one_letter_code
_entity_poly.pdbx_strand_id
1 'polypeptide(L)'
;MFALATDEHVLYVFPTETEAIDYCEGPDVESGAWQFFDHAGTPLEAVFSEPVKRSALFVTQGRYALRPAPGVSLIARLADIWAIEGFGVVQSMDDVHRLLTSH
;
A
#
# COMPACT_ATOMS: atom_id res chain seq x y z
N MET A 1 6.28 -5.34 2.76
CA MET A 1 4.93 -4.78 2.62
C MET A 1 4.89 -4.01 1.31
N PHE A 2 3.75 -4.00 0.62
CA PHE A 2 3.58 -3.21 -0.59
C PHE A 2 2.41 -2.24 -0.46
N ALA A 3 2.55 -1.05 -1.03
CA ALA A 3 1.45 -0.13 -1.25
C ALA A 3 1.48 0.37 -2.70
N LEU A 4 0.38 0.26 -3.42
CA LEU A 4 0.23 0.77 -4.77
C LEU A 4 -0.47 2.12 -4.73
N ALA A 5 0.21 3.16 -5.20
CA ALA A 5 -0.41 4.44 -5.52
C ALA A 5 -1.28 4.25 -6.77
N THR A 6 -2.59 4.38 -6.62
CA THR A 6 -3.57 4.01 -7.67
C THR A 6 -3.69 5.04 -8.79
N ASP A 7 -3.35 6.29 -8.51
CA ASP A 7 -3.31 7.40 -9.45
C ASP A 7 -2.02 7.39 -10.28
N GLU A 8 -0.88 7.18 -9.61
CA GLU A 8 0.45 7.19 -10.24
C GLU A 8 0.85 5.82 -10.83
N HIS A 9 0.15 4.75 -10.47
CA HIS A 9 0.50 3.37 -10.82
C HIS A 9 1.92 2.99 -10.39
N VAL A 10 2.35 3.51 -9.24
CA VAL A 10 3.68 3.28 -8.65
C VAL A 10 3.54 2.34 -7.46
N LEU A 11 4.32 1.25 -7.48
CA LEU A 11 4.38 0.31 -6.36
C LEU A 11 5.47 0.71 -5.38
N TYR A 12 5.06 1.04 -4.17
CA TYR A 12 5.92 1.30 -3.05
C TYR A 12 6.23 0.03 -2.27
N VAL A 13 7.51 -0.21 -1.98
CA VAL A 13 7.98 -1.35 -1.18
C VAL A 13 8.51 -0.87 0.16
N PHE A 14 7.85 -1.29 1.24
CA PHE A 14 8.20 -0.93 2.61
C PHE A 14 8.76 -2.13 3.38
N PRO A 15 9.81 -1.94 4.21
CA PRO A 15 10.33 -2.98 5.09
C PRO A 15 9.31 -3.44 6.13
N THR A 16 8.52 -2.52 6.68
CA THR A 16 7.54 -2.79 7.75
C THR A 16 6.15 -2.22 7.44
N GLU A 17 5.12 -2.75 8.13
CA GLU A 17 3.77 -2.17 8.11
C GLU A 17 3.78 -0.74 8.66
N THR A 18 4.54 -0.48 9.73
CA THR A 18 4.64 0.85 10.34
C THR A 18 5.15 1.90 9.35
N GLU A 19 6.21 1.61 8.60
CA GLU A 19 6.74 2.55 7.60
C GLU A 19 5.75 2.81 6.47
N ALA A 20 4.98 1.80 6.06
CA ALA A 20 3.91 1.99 5.07
C ALA A 20 2.82 2.91 5.63
N ILE A 21 2.40 2.72 6.89
CA ILE A 21 1.38 3.54 7.54
C ILE A 21 1.86 4.99 7.75
N ASP A 22 3.13 5.18 8.11
CA ASP A 22 3.72 6.50 8.33
C ASP A 22 3.87 7.28 7.00
N TYR A 23 4.07 6.58 5.89
CA TYR A 23 4.18 7.19 4.56
C TYR A 23 2.82 7.48 3.92
N CYS A 24 1.89 6.51 3.99
CA CYS A 24 0.57 6.62 3.35
C CYS A 24 -0.39 7.41 4.25
N GLU A 25 -0.55 8.70 3.95
CA GLU A 25 -1.41 9.62 4.70
C GLU A 25 -2.86 9.12 4.78
N GLY A 26 -3.45 9.19 5.98
CA GLY A 26 -4.77 8.65 6.22
C GLY A 26 -5.90 9.25 5.36
N PRO A 27 -5.91 10.56 5.03
CA PRO A 27 -6.88 11.13 4.11
C PRO A 27 -6.84 10.53 2.71
N ASP A 28 -5.67 10.08 2.25
CA ASP A 28 -5.47 9.45 0.93
C ASP A 28 -5.81 7.97 0.99
N VAL A 29 -5.51 7.32 2.11
CA VAL A 29 -5.95 5.95 2.37
C VAL A 29 -7.48 5.85 2.44
N GLU A 30 -8.13 6.79 3.13
CA GLU A 30 -9.59 6.88 3.22
C GLU A 30 -10.25 7.11 1.85
N SER A 31 -9.59 7.87 0.96
CA SER A 31 -10.11 8.16 -0.38
C SER A 31 -9.87 7.02 -1.39
N GLY A 32 -9.11 5.99 -1.00
CA GLY A 32 -8.76 4.86 -1.86
C GLY A 32 -7.60 5.13 -2.81
N ALA A 33 -6.80 6.18 -2.57
CA ALA A 33 -5.60 6.45 -3.35
C ALA A 33 -4.54 5.34 -3.20
N TRP A 34 -4.61 4.55 -2.12
CA TRP A 34 -3.68 3.47 -1.81
C TRP A 34 -4.35 2.09 -1.80
N GLN A 35 -3.68 1.11 -2.41
CA GLN A 35 -3.99 -0.33 -2.25
C GLN A 35 -2.83 -1.03 -1.52
N PHE A 36 -3.12 -1.79 -0.47
CA PHE A 36 -2.09 -2.43 0.36
C PHE A 36 -2.02 -3.93 0.13
N PHE A 37 -0.80 -4.48 0.22
CA PHE A 37 -0.56 -5.92 0.13
C PHE A 37 0.52 -6.36 1.12
N ASP A 38 0.36 -7.56 1.68
CA ASP A 38 1.37 -8.18 2.52
C ASP A 38 2.60 -8.64 1.70
N HIS A 39 3.60 -9.22 2.36
CA HIS A 39 4.82 -9.68 1.69
C HIS A 39 4.60 -10.80 0.66
N ALA A 40 3.47 -11.51 0.73
CA ALA A 40 3.08 -12.52 -0.25
C ALA A 40 2.20 -11.94 -1.38
N GLY A 41 1.95 -10.63 -1.38
CA GLY A 41 1.07 -9.98 -2.35
C GLY A 41 -0.42 -10.22 -2.08
N THR A 42 -0.78 -10.66 -0.88
CA THR A 42 -2.18 -10.82 -0.45
C THR A 42 -2.76 -9.45 -0.13
N PRO A 43 -3.98 -9.12 -0.60
CA PRO A 43 -4.59 -7.83 -0.37
C PRO A 43 -4.89 -7.58 1.11
N LEU A 44 -4.69 -6.33 1.51
CA LEU A 44 -4.98 -5.81 2.84
C LEU A 44 -5.91 -4.59 2.73
N GLU A 45 -6.76 -4.40 3.73
CA GLU A 45 -7.56 -3.20 3.90
C GLU A 45 -7.07 -2.36 5.08
N ALA A 46 -7.25 -1.05 4.99
CA ALA A 46 -7.02 -0.13 6.09
C ALA A 46 -8.28 -0.03 6.97
N VAL A 47 -8.17 -0.50 8.21
CA VAL A 47 -9.24 -0.43 9.20
C VAL A 47 -8.95 0.71 10.17
N PHE A 48 -9.72 1.79 10.05
CA PHE A 48 -9.57 2.98 10.91
C PHE A 48 -10.13 2.72 12.31
N SER A 49 -9.27 2.83 13.33
CA SER A 49 -9.69 2.91 14.74
C SER A 49 -10.06 4.33 15.13
N GLU A 50 -9.46 5.33 14.49
CA GLU A 50 -9.80 6.75 14.63
C GLU A 50 -10.02 7.32 13.22
N PRO A 51 -11.22 7.83 12.89
CA PRO A 51 -11.52 8.29 11.54
C PRO A 51 -10.75 9.58 11.20
N VAL A 52 -10.52 9.80 9.91
CA VAL A 52 -10.09 11.10 9.37
C VAL A 52 -11.21 12.10 9.60
N LYS A 53 -10.88 13.24 10.24
CA LYS A 53 -11.82 14.34 10.46
C LYS A 53 -11.44 15.49 9.55
N ARG A 54 -12.43 15.97 8.79
CA ARG A 54 -12.28 17.13 7.90
C ARG A 54 -13.12 18.28 8.45
N SER A 55 -12.48 19.43 8.66
CA SER A 55 -13.12 20.68 9.08
C SER A 55 -12.64 21.83 8.20
N ALA A 56 -13.25 23.02 8.34
CA ALA A 56 -12.86 24.20 7.55
C ALA A 56 -11.41 24.67 7.80
N LEU A 57 -10.78 24.26 8.90
CA LEU A 57 -9.46 24.76 9.32
C LEU A 57 -8.38 23.68 9.38
N PHE A 58 -8.76 22.40 9.44
CA PHE A 58 -7.82 21.30 9.58
C PHE A 58 -8.38 19.97 9.06
N VAL A 59 -7.47 19.10 8.64
CA VAL A 59 -7.70 17.68 8.35
C VAL A 59 -6.79 16.87 9.29
N THR A 60 -7.34 15.83 9.93
CA THR A 60 -6.55 14.92 10.77
C THR A 60 -6.13 13.69 9.99
N GLN A 61 -4.98 13.10 10.32
CA GLN A 61 -4.52 11.85 9.70
C GLN A 61 -5.40 10.63 10.06
N GLY A 62 -6.15 10.67 11.18
CA GLY A 62 -6.79 9.47 11.69
C GLY A 62 -5.77 8.43 12.16
N ARG A 63 -6.22 7.23 12.48
CA ARG A 63 -5.37 6.08 12.84
C ARG A 63 -5.98 4.81 12.28
N TYR A 64 -5.20 4.04 11.55
CA TYR A 64 -5.61 2.78 10.96
C TYR A 64 -4.57 1.69 11.18
N ALA A 65 -4.99 0.45 10.99
CA ALA A 65 -4.12 -0.72 10.90
C ALA A 65 -4.46 -1.51 9.63
N LEU A 66 -3.48 -2.25 9.11
CA LEU A 66 -3.69 -3.05 7.91
C LEU A 66 -4.14 -4.46 8.31
N ARG A 67 -5.18 -4.96 7.63
CA ARG A 67 -5.81 -6.26 7.94
C ARG A 67 -6.04 -7.06 6.68
N PRO A 68 -5.95 -8.41 6.74
CA PRO A 68 -6.29 -9.27 5.61
C PRO A 68 -7.70 -8.97 5.10
N ALA A 69 -7.80 -8.76 3.80
CA ALA A 69 -9.08 -8.50 3.12
C ALA A 69 -9.22 -9.41 1.89
N PRO A 70 -10.44 -9.70 1.43
CA PRO A 70 -10.64 -10.28 0.12
C PRO A 70 -10.25 -9.26 -0.97
N GLY A 71 -9.72 -9.73 -2.09
CA GLY A 71 -9.38 -8.84 -3.20
C GLY A 71 -8.54 -9.50 -4.28
N VAL A 72 -8.09 -8.68 -5.23
CA VAL A 72 -7.14 -9.07 -6.27
C VAL A 72 -5.74 -9.05 -5.67
N SER A 73 -4.93 -10.08 -5.93
CA SER A 73 -3.54 -10.13 -5.46
C SER A 73 -2.63 -9.17 -6.23
N LEU A 74 -1.51 -8.81 -5.62
CA LEU A 74 -0.52 -7.93 -6.26
C LEU A 74 0.00 -8.51 -7.57
N ILE A 75 0.22 -9.83 -7.65
CA ILE A 75 0.72 -10.49 -8.87
C ILE A 75 -0.23 -10.27 -10.06
N ALA A 76 -1.54 -10.26 -9.84
CA ALA A 76 -2.53 -10.01 -10.88
C ALA A 76 -2.60 -8.54 -11.30
N ARG A 77 -1.99 -7.62 -10.53
CA ARG A 77 -1.95 -6.18 -10.78
C ARG A 77 -0.64 -5.73 -11.41
N LEU A 78 0.40 -6.58 -11.47
CA LEU A 78 1.73 -6.19 -11.98
C LEU A 78 1.70 -5.59 -13.38
N ALA A 79 0.77 -6.03 -14.24
CA ALA A 79 0.61 -5.50 -15.59
C ALA A 79 0.17 -4.03 -15.64
N ASP A 80 -0.45 -3.54 -14.56
CA ASP A 80 -0.95 -2.18 -14.44
C ASP A 80 0.07 -1.24 -13.77
N ILE A 81 1.21 -1.75 -13.29
CA ILE A 81 2.21 -0.98 -12.54
C ILE A 81 3.27 -0.44 -13.48
N TRP A 82 3.55 0.87 -13.39
CA TRP A 82 4.48 1.57 -14.28
C TRP A 82 5.87 1.72 -13.70
N ALA A 83 5.98 1.82 -12.37
CA ALA A 83 7.25 1.97 -11.69
C ALA A 83 7.23 1.33 -10.30
N ILE A 84 8.43 1.14 -9.76
CA ILE A 84 8.66 0.77 -8.37
C ILE A 84 9.42 1.89 -7.69
N GLU A 85 8.95 2.24 -6.51
CA GLU A 85 9.74 2.98 -5.55
C GLU A 85 9.91 2.13 -4.30
N GLY A 86 11.13 2.05 -3.77
CA GLY A 86 11.40 1.12 -2.70
C GLY A 86 12.60 1.50 -1.89
N PHE A 87 12.53 1.18 -0.60
CA PHE A 87 13.69 1.19 0.28
C PHE A 87 14.39 -0.17 0.20
N GLY A 88 15.59 -0.23 -0.40
CA GLY A 88 16.47 -1.40 -0.33
C GLY A 88 16.55 -2.28 -1.59
N VAL A 89 16.44 -3.61 -1.40
CA VAL A 89 16.88 -4.67 -2.35
C VAL A 89 15.93 -4.85 -3.55
N VAL A 90 14.67 -4.49 -3.41
CA VAL A 90 13.69 -4.57 -4.50
C VAL A 90 13.79 -3.29 -5.31
N GLN A 91 14.47 -3.37 -6.47
CA GLN A 91 14.70 -2.21 -7.34
C GLN A 91 14.05 -2.36 -8.71
N SER A 92 13.43 -3.51 -9.00
CA SER A 92 12.87 -3.82 -10.32
C SER A 92 11.61 -4.67 -10.23
N MET A 93 10.79 -4.61 -11.29
CA MET A 93 9.59 -5.44 -11.45
C MET A 93 9.92 -6.93 -11.45
N ASP A 94 11.08 -7.30 -11.99
CA ASP A 94 11.58 -8.68 -11.94
C ASP A 94 11.85 -9.16 -10.51
N ASP A 95 12.35 -8.29 -9.62
CA ASP A 95 12.56 -8.63 -8.22
C ASP A 95 11.24 -8.81 -7.47
N VAL A 96 10.24 -7.97 -7.74
CA VAL A 96 8.89 -8.14 -7.18
C VAL A 96 8.27 -9.44 -7.66
N HIS A 97 8.30 -9.71 -8.96
CA HIS A 97 7.73 -10.93 -9.53
C HIS A 97 8.41 -12.18 -8.95
N ARG A 98 9.74 -12.17 -8.81
CA ARG A 98 10.50 -13.26 -8.17
C ARG A 98 10.09 -13.47 -6.72
N LEU A 99 9.96 -12.39 -5.95
CA LEU A 99 9.56 -12.44 -4.54
C LEU A 99 8.14 -13.02 -4.37
N LEU A 100 7.21 -12.64 -5.25
CA LEU A 100 5.82 -13.11 -5.19
C LEU A 100 5.62 -14.55 -5.67
N THR A 101 6.61 -15.12 -6.38
CA THR A 101 6.51 -16.48 -6.96
C THR A 101 7.44 -17.50 -6.30
N SER A 102 8.22 -17.10 -5.27
CA SER A 102 9.17 -17.97 -4.58
C SER A 102 8.56 -18.88 -3.50
N HIS A 103 7.24 -19.05 -3.45
CA HIS A 103 6.51 -19.79 -2.42
C HIS A 103 5.70 -20.96 -2.99
#